data_AF-A0A679HG98-F1
#
_entry.id   AF-A0A679HG98-F1
#
_cell.length_a   1.000
_cell.length_b   1.000
_cell.length_c   1.000
_cell.angle_alpha   90.00
_cell.angle_beta   90.00
_cell.angle_gamma   90.00
#
_symmetry.space_group_name_H-M   'P 1'
#
loop_
_entity.id
_entity.type
_entity.pdbx_description
1 polymer ?
#
loop_
_entity_poly.entity_id
_entity_poly.type
_entity_poly.pdbx_seq_one_letter_code
_entity_poly.pdbx_strand_id
1 'polypeptide(L)'
;MIRKAKTSTRCLKRPRREPVPDRPKIYHITHIDNLVTIVGDGTLLCDATIAARGGPSVTIGMSEIKRRRIEEISVSCHAGTKVGDYVPFYFCPRSVMLYLIHCANHPDLSYRGGQEPIVHLEADLHEVVEWAERKERLWTFSLSNAGSYYVQICDGLDKLDQIN
;
A
#
# COMPACT_ATOMS: atom_id res chain seq x y z
N MET A 1 35.57 -21.37 -39.28
CA MET A 1 35.22 -22.42 -38.31
C MET A 1 34.41 -21.77 -37.20
N ILE A 2 33.07 -21.73 -37.31
CA ILE A 2 32.19 -21.01 -36.38
C ILE A 2 31.24 -22.04 -35.75
N ARG A 3 31.38 -22.26 -34.45
CA ARG A 3 30.54 -23.17 -33.65
C ARG A 3 29.22 -22.47 -33.32
N LYS A 4 28.09 -23.12 -33.62
CA LYS A 4 26.76 -22.75 -33.09
C LYS A 4 26.74 -22.97 -31.58
N ALA A 5 26.50 -21.89 -30.81
CA ALA A 5 26.17 -22.01 -29.40
C ALA A 5 24.74 -22.55 -29.26
N LYS A 6 24.58 -23.64 -28.50
CA LYS A 6 23.26 -24.15 -28.08
C LYS A 6 22.75 -23.24 -26.96
N THR A 7 21.77 -22.39 -27.25
CA THR A 7 21.03 -21.66 -26.21
C THR A 7 20.11 -22.66 -25.51
N SER A 8 20.51 -23.11 -24.31
CA SER A 8 19.64 -23.84 -23.41
C SER A 8 18.61 -22.85 -22.85
N THR A 9 17.36 -22.97 -23.30
CA THR A 9 16.22 -22.27 -22.71
C THR A 9 16.01 -22.83 -21.30
N ARG A 10 16.69 -22.24 -20.32
CA ARG A 10 16.41 -22.49 -18.91
C ARG A 10 15.06 -21.87 -18.62
N CYS A 11 14.02 -22.70 -18.60
CA CYS A 11 12.70 -22.32 -18.13
C CYS A 11 12.90 -21.78 -16.70
N LEU A 12 12.78 -20.46 -16.52
CA LEU A 12 12.81 -19.81 -15.20
C LEU A 12 11.63 -20.40 -14.42
N LYS A 13 11.91 -21.36 -13.55
CA LYS A 13 10.92 -21.86 -12.59
C LYS A 13 10.43 -20.64 -11.81
N ARG A 14 9.12 -20.40 -11.81
CA ARG A 14 8.51 -19.39 -10.94
C ARG A 14 9.03 -19.64 -9.51
N PRO A 15 9.47 -18.60 -8.78
CA PRO A 15 9.89 -18.76 -7.39
C PRO A 15 8.76 -19.45 -6.61
N ARG A 16 9.12 -20.36 -5.71
CA ARG A 16 8.15 -21.00 -4.80
C ARG A 16 7.53 -19.88 -3.97
N ARG A 17 6.19 -19.73 -4.05
CA ARG A 17 5.46 -18.82 -3.16
C ARG A 17 5.71 -19.27 -1.72
N GLU A 18 6.18 -18.36 -0.89
CA GLU A 18 6.28 -18.62 0.54
C GLU A 18 4.87 -18.80 1.11
N PRO A 19 4.69 -19.68 2.10
CA PRO A 19 3.39 -19.84 2.74
C PRO A 19 2.98 -18.54 3.43
N VAL A 20 1.67 -18.24 3.38
CA VAL A 20 1.10 -17.11 4.13
C VAL A 20 1.40 -17.33 5.62
N PRO A 21 1.98 -16.34 6.33
CA PRO A 21 2.20 -16.47 7.77
C PRO A 21 0.89 -16.66 8.54
N ASP A 22 0.93 -17.39 9.66
CA ASP A 22 -0.24 -17.62 10.52
C ASP A 22 -0.86 -16.32 11.06
N ARG A 23 -0.04 -15.28 11.21
CA ARG A 23 -0.43 -13.94 11.70
C ARG A 23 0.19 -12.85 10.81
N PRO A 24 -0.35 -12.65 9.60
CA PRO A 24 0.21 -11.70 8.66
C PRO A 24 0.08 -10.28 9.22
N LYS A 25 1.14 -9.50 9.05
CA LYS A 25 1.20 -8.10 9.50
C LYS A 25 0.97 -7.16 8.34
N ILE A 26 0.32 -6.04 8.65
CA ILE A 26 0.13 -4.93 7.73
C ILE A 26 0.80 -3.67 8.29
N TYR A 27 1.35 -2.87 7.40
CA TYR A 27 2.21 -1.76 7.73
C TYR A 27 1.72 -0.47 7.10
N HIS A 28 1.63 0.60 7.89
CA HIS A 28 1.37 1.95 7.41
C HIS A 28 2.58 2.82 7.73
N ILE A 29 3.02 3.64 6.78
CA ILE A 29 4.11 4.60 7.01
C ILE A 29 3.57 6.03 6.97
N THR A 30 4.08 6.87 7.86
CA THR A 30 3.75 8.30 7.91
C THR A 30 4.93 9.09 8.46
N HIS A 31 4.90 10.41 8.32
CA HIS A 31 5.86 11.29 8.98
C HIS A 31 5.53 11.41 10.47
N ILE A 32 6.54 11.52 11.32
CA ILE A 32 6.37 11.67 12.77
C ILE A 32 5.46 12.86 13.16
N ASP A 33 5.54 13.98 12.44
CA ASP A 33 4.69 15.15 12.69
C ASP A 33 3.20 14.91 12.45
N ASN A 34 2.84 13.88 11.69
CA ASN A 34 1.43 13.51 11.49
C ASN A 34 0.88 12.73 12.70
N LEU A 35 1.73 12.22 13.60
CA LEU A 35 1.29 11.44 14.76
C LEU A 35 0.44 12.26 15.72
N VAL A 36 0.71 13.55 15.87
CA VAL A 36 -0.09 14.44 16.73
C VAL A 36 -1.55 14.43 16.30
N THR A 37 -1.81 14.58 14.99
CA THR A 37 -3.16 14.56 14.43
C THR A 37 -3.77 13.16 14.52
N ILE A 38 -3.01 12.10 14.19
CA ILE A 38 -3.51 10.71 14.24
C ILE A 38 -3.94 10.33 15.67
N VAL A 39 -3.14 10.68 16.67
CA VAL A 39 -3.45 10.42 18.09
C VAL A 39 -4.63 11.30 18.53
N GLY A 40 -4.68 12.56 18.11
CA GLY A 40 -5.78 13.48 18.42
C GLY A 40 -7.13 13.04 17.83
N ASP A 41 -7.13 12.53 16.59
CA ASP A 41 -8.31 11.98 15.92
C ASP A 41 -8.69 10.59 16.47
N GLY A 42 -7.75 9.89 17.12
CA GLY A 42 -7.92 8.52 17.58
C GLY A 42 -8.08 7.50 16.45
N THR A 43 -7.75 7.87 15.21
CA THR A 43 -7.94 7.03 14.03
C THR A 43 -6.93 7.36 12.93
N LEU A 44 -6.63 6.38 12.10
CA LEU A 44 -6.05 6.64 10.77
C LEU A 44 -7.17 7.01 9.80
N LEU A 45 -6.89 7.97 8.92
CA LEU A 45 -7.84 8.47 7.92
C LEU A 45 -7.38 8.11 6.52
N CYS A 46 -8.34 7.89 5.63
CA CYS A 46 -8.06 7.65 4.21
C CYS A 46 -7.58 8.91 3.50
N ASP A 47 -6.95 8.74 2.35
CA ASP A 47 -6.39 9.86 1.57
C ASP A 47 -7.48 10.90 1.21
N ALA A 48 -8.71 10.46 0.90
CA ALA A 48 -9.83 11.36 0.58
C ALA A 48 -10.23 12.24 1.78
N THR A 49 -10.32 11.67 2.98
CA THR A 49 -10.66 12.44 4.19
C THR A 49 -9.53 13.39 4.57
N ILE A 50 -8.28 12.93 4.49
CA ILE A 50 -7.12 13.78 4.77
C ILE A 50 -7.06 14.96 3.79
N ALA A 51 -7.28 14.72 2.49
CA ALA A 51 -7.32 15.78 1.48
C ALA A 51 -8.44 16.80 1.77
N ALA A 52 -9.65 16.33 2.12
CA ALA A 52 -10.77 17.19 2.47
C ALA A 52 -10.50 18.06 3.73
N ARG A 53 -9.59 17.64 4.61
CA ARG A 53 -9.16 18.39 5.80
C ARG A 53 -7.98 19.34 5.56
N GLY A 54 -7.55 19.50 4.30
CA GLY A 54 -6.40 20.35 3.95
C GLY A 54 -5.05 19.63 3.88
N GLY A 55 -5.05 18.29 3.97
CA GLY A 55 -3.85 17.47 3.87
C GLY A 55 -3.22 17.11 5.22
N PRO A 56 -2.20 16.23 5.23
CA PRO A 56 -1.43 15.94 6.43
C PRO A 56 -0.44 17.09 6.73
N SER A 57 0.06 17.18 7.96
CA SER A 57 1.13 18.12 8.33
C SER A 57 2.35 17.96 7.42
N VAL A 58 2.72 16.71 7.12
CA VAL A 58 3.79 16.39 6.17
C VAL A 58 3.33 15.30 5.21
N THR A 59 3.35 15.61 3.92
CA THR A 59 3.06 14.65 2.85
C THR A 59 4.34 13.91 2.45
N ILE A 60 4.38 12.59 2.64
CA ILE A 60 5.51 11.72 2.23
C ILE A 60 5.22 10.90 0.96
N GLY A 61 3.95 10.81 0.57
CA GLY A 61 3.49 10.11 -0.63
C GLY A 61 3.57 10.99 -1.88
N MET A 62 3.57 10.38 -3.06
CA MET A 62 3.50 11.12 -4.33
C MET A 62 2.08 11.65 -4.58
N SER A 63 1.96 12.96 -4.77
CA SER A 63 0.66 13.65 -4.87
C SER A 63 -0.19 13.13 -6.02
N GLU A 64 0.38 12.89 -7.21
CA GLU A 64 -0.36 12.38 -8.36
C GLU A 64 -0.89 10.95 -8.16
N ILE A 65 -0.19 10.11 -7.37
CA ILE A 65 -0.74 8.79 -7.01
C ILE A 65 -1.91 8.95 -6.06
N LYS A 66 -1.81 9.84 -5.06
CA LYS A 66 -2.90 10.11 -4.12
C LYS A 66 -4.13 10.66 -4.84
N ARG A 67 -3.95 11.64 -5.73
CA ARG A 67 -5.00 12.22 -6.57
C ARG A 67 -5.72 11.13 -7.36
N ARG A 68 -4.99 10.28 -8.09
CA ARG A 68 -5.59 9.16 -8.85
C ARG A 68 -6.35 8.18 -7.97
N ARG A 69 -5.85 7.85 -6.78
CA ARG A 69 -6.58 6.98 -5.83
C ARG A 69 -7.90 7.60 -5.40
N ILE A 70 -7.95 8.91 -5.18
CA ILE A 70 -9.15 9.65 -4.75
C ILE A 70 -10.13 9.86 -5.91
N GLU A 71 -9.64 10.08 -7.13
CA GLU A 71 -10.47 10.58 -8.23
C GLU A 71 -10.80 9.52 -9.28
N GLU A 72 -9.89 8.57 -9.52
CA GLU A 72 -9.91 7.75 -10.74
C GLU A 72 -10.03 6.24 -10.48
N ILE A 73 -9.44 5.72 -9.38
CA ILE A 73 -9.31 4.26 -9.19
C ILE A 73 -10.48 3.71 -8.35
N SER A 74 -11.50 3.20 -9.02
CA SER A 74 -12.65 2.53 -8.40
C SER A 74 -12.28 1.18 -7.78
N VAL A 75 -12.96 0.82 -6.70
CA VAL A 75 -12.85 -0.50 -6.06
C VAL A 75 -13.98 -1.40 -6.54
N SER A 76 -13.64 -2.40 -7.36
CA SER A 76 -14.64 -3.23 -8.06
C SER A 76 -15.51 -4.09 -7.15
N CYS A 77 -15.00 -4.54 -6.01
CA CYS A 77 -15.76 -5.33 -5.04
C CYS A 77 -16.70 -4.48 -4.16
N HIS A 78 -16.49 -3.15 -4.10
CA HIS A 78 -17.25 -2.23 -3.26
C HIS A 78 -17.76 -1.06 -4.09
N ALA A 79 -18.89 -1.27 -4.76
CA ALA A 79 -19.48 -0.34 -5.72
C ALA A 79 -19.63 1.07 -5.12
N GLY A 80 -19.25 2.09 -5.90
CA GLY A 80 -19.32 3.50 -5.49
C GLY A 80 -18.13 3.99 -4.68
N THR A 81 -17.18 3.13 -4.32
CA THR A 81 -15.96 3.52 -3.61
C THR A 81 -14.74 3.54 -4.52
N LYS A 82 -13.71 4.30 -4.12
CA LYS A 82 -12.41 4.42 -4.76
C LYS A 82 -11.30 4.08 -3.79
N VAL A 83 -10.10 3.80 -4.29
CA VAL A 83 -8.94 3.43 -3.45
C VAL A 83 -8.64 4.50 -2.39
N GLY A 84 -8.83 5.77 -2.71
CA GLY A 84 -8.63 6.89 -1.79
C GLY A 84 -9.61 6.92 -0.61
N ASP A 85 -10.68 6.13 -0.65
CA ASP A 85 -11.65 5.99 0.44
C ASP A 85 -11.19 4.99 1.52
N TYR A 86 -10.10 4.27 1.29
CA TYR A 86 -9.54 3.28 2.20
C TYR A 86 -8.23 3.79 2.83
N VAL A 87 -7.98 3.39 4.09
CA VAL A 87 -6.69 3.65 4.75
C VAL A 87 -5.63 2.74 4.13
N PRO A 88 -4.52 3.27 3.59
CA PRO A 88 -3.55 2.44 2.87
C PRO A 88 -2.64 1.67 3.83
N PHE A 89 -2.50 0.36 3.61
CA PHE A 89 -1.53 -0.50 4.29
C PHE A 89 -0.74 -1.34 3.28
N TYR A 90 0.48 -1.71 3.66
CA TYR A 90 1.37 -2.63 2.94
C TYR A 90 1.44 -3.97 3.64
N PHE A 91 1.55 -5.08 2.89
CA PHE A 91 1.86 -6.41 3.45
C PHE A 91 3.34 -6.62 3.71
N CYS A 92 4.19 -5.71 3.21
CA CYS A 92 5.63 -5.75 3.43
C CYS A 92 6.05 -4.67 4.45
N PRO A 93 7.01 -4.98 5.35
CA PRO A 93 7.49 -4.03 6.36
C PRO A 93 8.22 -2.84 5.75
N ARG A 94 8.74 -2.96 4.52
CA ARG A 94 9.42 -1.88 3.80
C ARG A 94 8.68 -1.53 2.53
N SER A 95 7.93 -0.42 2.59
CA SER A 95 7.25 0.15 1.42
C SER A 95 8.25 0.59 0.34
N VAL A 96 7.85 0.45 -0.93
CA VAL A 96 8.55 1.07 -2.08
C VAL A 96 8.73 2.58 -1.91
N MET A 97 7.84 3.24 -1.16
CA MET A 97 7.97 4.67 -0.86
C MET A 97 9.26 4.99 -0.10
N LEU A 98 9.75 4.09 0.76
CA LEU A 98 11.03 4.30 1.46
C LEU A 98 12.19 4.34 0.46
N TYR A 99 12.19 3.45 -0.53
CA TYR A 99 13.19 3.46 -1.60
C TYR A 99 13.13 4.77 -2.40
N LEU A 100 11.93 5.23 -2.77
CA LEU A 100 11.76 6.50 -3.48
C LEU A 100 12.25 7.70 -2.64
N ILE A 101 11.98 7.70 -1.34
CA ILE A 101 12.48 8.73 -0.41
C ILE A 101 14.00 8.70 -0.30
N HIS A 102 14.61 7.50 -0.28
CA HIS A 102 16.07 7.37 -0.25
C HIS A 102 16.73 7.89 -1.53
N CYS A 103 16.18 7.55 -2.70
CA CYS A 103 16.72 8.01 -3.97
C CYS A 103 16.48 9.50 -4.21
N ALA A 104 15.36 10.05 -3.69
CA ALA A 104 15.00 11.47 -3.74
C ALA A 104 15.04 12.12 -5.14
N ASN A 105 14.96 11.32 -6.20
CA ASN A 105 15.14 11.75 -7.60
C ASN A 105 13.86 11.61 -8.45
N HIS A 106 12.76 11.13 -7.87
CA HIS A 106 11.49 11.05 -8.57
C HIS A 106 10.83 12.44 -8.67
N PRO A 107 10.39 12.88 -9.86
CA PRO A 107 9.84 14.24 -10.05
C PRO A 107 8.59 14.49 -9.20
N ASP A 108 7.73 13.49 -9.05
CA ASP A 108 6.47 13.61 -8.29
C ASP A 108 6.64 13.45 -6.77
N LEU A 109 7.86 13.21 -6.29
CA LEU A 109 8.13 13.19 -4.86
C LEU A 109 8.51 14.62 -4.47
N SER A 110 7.71 15.28 -3.62
CA SER A 110 8.04 16.61 -3.08
C SER A 110 8.86 16.53 -1.78
N TYR A 111 8.66 15.47 -1.00
CA TYR A 111 9.31 15.26 0.29
C TYR A 111 10.82 14.97 0.16
N ARG A 112 11.65 15.65 0.97
CA ARG A 112 13.12 15.53 0.96
C ARG A 112 13.74 15.31 2.34
N GLY A 113 12.94 15.04 3.37
CA GLY A 113 13.41 14.89 4.76
C GLY A 113 14.08 13.55 5.11
N GLY A 114 14.31 12.67 4.13
CA GLY A 114 14.93 11.36 4.36
C GLY A 114 14.01 10.35 5.06
N GLN A 115 14.56 9.19 5.45
CA GLN A 115 13.77 8.13 6.10
C GLN A 115 13.71 8.23 7.62
N GLU A 116 14.61 8.98 8.25
CA GLU A 116 14.72 9.07 9.72
C GLU A 116 13.42 9.48 10.43
N PRO A 117 12.64 10.47 9.96
CA PRO A 117 11.39 10.86 10.61
C PRO A 117 10.17 10.01 10.15
N ILE A 118 10.39 8.92 9.42
CA ILE A 118 9.31 8.06 8.92
C ILE A 118 9.04 6.95 9.93
N VAL A 119 7.84 6.99 10.51
CA VAL A 119 7.38 5.98 11.48
C VAL A 119 6.62 4.86 10.76
N HIS A 120 6.79 3.64 11.27
CA HIS A 120 6.10 2.45 10.79
C HIS A 120 5.07 2.03 11.83
N LEU A 121 3.81 2.05 11.45
CA LEU A 121 2.70 1.53 12.25
C LEU A 121 2.44 0.10 11.77
N GLU A 122 2.53 -0.85 12.69
CA GLU A 122 2.25 -2.26 12.42
C GLU A 122 0.90 -2.64 13.04
N ALA A 123 0.11 -3.42 12.32
CA ALA A 123 -1.10 -4.04 12.84
C ALA A 123 -1.19 -5.51 12.40
N ASP A 124 -1.92 -6.30 13.18
CA ASP A 124 -2.27 -7.67 12.82
C ASP A 124 -3.44 -7.67 11.83
N LEU A 125 -3.27 -8.32 10.68
CA LEU A 125 -4.30 -8.33 9.63
C LEU A 125 -5.61 -8.93 10.13
N HIS A 126 -5.55 -10.06 10.83
CA HIS A 126 -6.76 -10.77 11.25
C HIS A 126 -7.53 -9.93 12.28
N GLU A 127 -6.83 -9.32 13.24
CA GLU A 127 -7.47 -8.45 14.23
C GLU A 127 -8.12 -7.21 13.59
N VAL A 128 -7.48 -6.64 12.56
CA VAL A 128 -8.02 -5.49 11.81
C VAL A 128 -9.25 -5.88 11.01
N VAL A 129 -9.22 -7.03 10.32
CA VAL A 129 -10.37 -7.53 9.54
C VAL A 129 -11.54 -7.87 10.44
N GLU A 130 -11.31 -8.62 11.53
CA GLU A 130 -12.37 -8.93 12.50
C GLU A 130 -12.97 -7.65 13.11
N TRP A 131 -12.14 -6.65 13.44
CA TRP A 131 -12.63 -5.37 13.91
C TRP A 131 -13.47 -4.65 12.86
N ALA A 132 -13.03 -4.64 11.60
CA ALA A 132 -13.72 -3.98 10.50
C ALA A 132 -15.10 -4.62 10.28
N GLU A 133 -15.17 -5.94 10.26
CA GLU A 133 -16.42 -6.70 10.14
C GLU A 133 -17.39 -6.40 11.29
N ARG A 134 -16.90 -6.41 12.55
CA ARG A 134 -17.72 -6.06 13.73
C ARG A 134 -18.23 -4.61 13.71
N LYS A 135 -17.55 -3.72 13.00
CA LYS A 135 -17.90 -2.30 12.87
C LYS A 135 -18.58 -1.96 11.55
N GLU A 136 -18.90 -2.97 10.74
CA GLU A 136 -19.48 -2.82 9.40
C GLU A 136 -18.65 -1.86 8.52
N ARG A 137 -17.32 -1.96 8.62
CA ARG A 137 -16.38 -1.20 7.81
C ARG A 137 -15.90 -2.03 6.64
N LEU A 138 -15.95 -1.43 5.45
CA LEU A 138 -15.41 -2.03 4.24
C LEU A 138 -13.89 -2.13 4.34
N TRP A 139 -13.36 -3.25 3.90
CA TRP A 139 -11.94 -3.48 3.76
C TRP A 139 -11.68 -4.22 2.45
N THR A 140 -10.48 -4.07 1.93
CA THR A 140 -10.05 -4.71 0.69
C THR A 140 -8.54 -4.70 0.57
N PHE A 141 -7.97 -5.55 -0.28
CA PHE A 141 -6.55 -5.52 -0.62
C PHE A 141 -6.33 -5.69 -2.12
N SER A 142 -5.20 -5.15 -2.60
CA SER A 142 -4.80 -5.28 -3.99
C SER A 142 -3.69 -6.33 -4.17
N LEU A 143 -3.80 -7.12 -5.24
CA LEU A 143 -2.73 -8.06 -5.66
C LEU A 143 -1.63 -7.37 -6.48
N SER A 144 -1.89 -6.14 -6.90
CA SER A 144 -0.97 -5.26 -7.62
C SER A 144 -0.83 -3.91 -6.91
N ASN A 145 -0.01 -3.00 -7.47
CA ASN A 145 0.13 -1.66 -6.94
C ASN A 145 -1.22 -0.91 -6.99
N ALA A 146 -1.78 -0.59 -5.82
CA ALA A 146 -3.03 0.16 -5.65
C ALA A 146 -3.02 1.59 -6.20
N GLY A 147 -1.87 2.09 -6.67
CA GLY A 147 -1.75 3.35 -7.40
C GLY A 147 -1.75 3.21 -8.93
N SER A 148 -1.89 2.00 -9.46
CA SER A 148 -1.90 1.74 -10.90
C SER A 148 -3.33 1.77 -11.48
N TYR A 149 -3.46 1.94 -12.80
CA TYR A 149 -4.76 1.90 -13.48
C TYR A 149 -5.37 0.49 -13.52
N TYR A 150 -4.55 -0.55 -13.39
CA TYR A 150 -4.98 -1.94 -13.36
C TYR A 150 -4.76 -2.52 -11.96
N VAL A 151 -5.67 -2.20 -11.05
CA VAL A 151 -5.67 -2.78 -9.70
C VAL A 151 -6.54 -4.03 -9.69
N GLN A 152 -5.93 -5.18 -9.40
CA GLN A 152 -6.68 -6.38 -9.05
C GLN A 152 -7.00 -6.32 -7.56
N ILE A 153 -8.28 -6.25 -7.24
CA ILE A 153 -8.77 -6.01 -5.87
C ILE A 153 -9.54 -7.23 -5.37
N CYS A 154 -9.30 -7.58 -4.10
CA CYS A 154 -9.86 -8.73 -3.40
C CYS A 154 -10.43 -8.30 -2.05
N ASP A 155 -11.49 -8.98 -1.62
CA ASP A 155 -12.28 -8.72 -0.41
C ASP A 155 -12.36 -9.95 0.52
N GLY A 156 -11.54 -10.96 0.28
CA GLY A 156 -11.56 -12.23 1.01
C GLY A 156 -10.15 -12.69 1.42
N LEU A 157 -10.00 -13.08 2.69
CA LEU A 157 -8.74 -13.58 3.26
C LEU A 157 -8.27 -14.90 2.60
N ASP A 158 -9.16 -15.61 1.92
CA ASP A 158 -8.87 -16.81 1.14
C ASP A 158 -7.93 -16.55 -0.05
N LYS A 159 -7.73 -15.29 -0.43
CA LYS A 159 -6.87 -14.88 -1.56
C LYS A 159 -5.51 -14.32 -1.13
N LEU A 160 -5.12 -14.43 0.14
CA LEU A 160 -3.84 -13.91 0.64
C LEU A 160 -2.62 -14.57 -0.01
N ASP A 161 -2.74 -15.84 -0.40
CA ASP A 161 -1.70 -16.60 -1.10
C ASP A 161 -1.41 -16.07 -2.53
N GLN A 162 -2.21 -15.12 -3.01
CA GLN A 162 -2.07 -14.48 -4.31
C GLN A 162 -1.28 -13.17 -4.26
N ILE A 163 -0.94 -12.67 -3.06
CA ILE A 163 -0.10 -11.49 -2.87
C ILE A 163 1.32 -11.81 -3.36
N ASN A 164 1.93 -10.86 -4.09
CA ASN A 164 3.27 -11.00 -4.69
C ASN A 164 4.38 -10.53 -3.76
#